data_AF-A0A958J1U2-F1
#
_entry.id   AF-A0A958J1U2-F1
#
_cell.length_a   1.000
_cell.length_b   1.000
_cell.length_c   1.000
_cell.angle_alpha   90.00
_cell.angle_beta   90.00
_cell.angle_gamma   90.00
#
_symmetry.space_group_name_H-M   'P 1'
#
loop_
_entity.id
_entity.type
_entity.pdbx_description
1 polymer ?
#
loop_
_entity_poly.entity_id
_entity_poly.type
_entity_poly.pdbx_seq_one_letter_code
_entity_poly.pdbx_strand_id
1 'polypeptide(L)'
;FQPTFHKFADEICGGCFIHVVNRQMFKPFLTTIALLREMIHLYPDDFAWKNPPYEYEYIKMPFDILASNDWLRQMLEAQAPLAEMEARWLPDTAEFEEIRKPFLLY
;
A
#
# COMPACT_ATOMS: atom_id res chain seq x y z
N PHE A 1 16.29 -12.69 -5.96
CA PHE A 1 16.93 -11.37 -5.78
C PHE A 1 17.71 -11.41 -4.47
N GLN A 2 18.93 -10.89 -4.40
CA GLN A 2 19.74 -10.89 -3.16
C GLN A 2 20.10 -9.43 -2.82
N PRO A 3 19.42 -8.81 -1.83
CA PRO A 3 19.73 -7.45 -1.42
C PRO A 3 21.16 -7.34 -0.87
N THR A 4 21.86 -6.26 -1.17
CA THR A 4 23.22 -6.01 -0.66
C THR A 4 23.25 -5.10 0.58
N PHE A 5 22.09 -4.61 1.03
CA PHE A 5 21.96 -3.72 2.19
C PHE A 5 20.53 -3.72 2.75
N HIS A 6 20.35 -3.25 4.00
CA HIS A 6 19.09 -3.21 4.75
C HIS A 6 18.43 -4.59 4.98
N LYS A 7 17.11 -4.68 4.85
CA LYS A 7 16.32 -5.87 5.21
C LYS A 7 16.72 -7.02 4.31
N PHE A 8 16.92 -8.20 4.90
CA PHE A 8 17.28 -9.43 4.19
C PHE A 8 18.59 -9.30 3.40
N ALA A 9 19.53 -8.47 3.88
CA ALA A 9 20.85 -8.34 3.26
C ALA A 9 21.56 -9.70 3.22
N ASP A 10 22.16 -10.02 2.07
CA ASP A 10 22.82 -11.28 1.76
C ASP A 10 21.90 -12.52 1.74
N GLU A 11 20.59 -12.36 1.89
CA GLU A 11 19.60 -13.44 1.79
C GLU A 11 19.01 -13.55 0.38
N ILE A 12 18.77 -14.78 -0.10
CA ILE A 12 18.06 -15.00 -1.36
C ILE A 12 16.56 -14.80 -1.15
N CYS A 13 16.04 -13.70 -1.66
CA CYS A 13 14.60 -13.39 -1.64
C CYS A 13 13.91 -13.80 -2.94
N GLY A 14 12.76 -14.46 -2.78
CA GLY A 14 11.74 -14.57 -3.83
C GLY A 14 10.95 -13.27 -3.97
N GLY A 15 10.35 -13.04 -5.14
CA GLY A 15 9.53 -11.85 -5.37
C GLY A 15 9.00 -11.75 -6.78
N CYS A 16 8.23 -10.69 -7.02
CA CYS A 16 7.65 -10.37 -8.32
C CYS A 16 8.20 -9.03 -8.83
N PHE A 17 8.45 -8.94 -10.14
CA PHE A 17 8.77 -7.68 -10.80
C PHE A 17 7.52 -7.14 -11.48
N ILE A 18 7.10 -5.92 -11.11
CA ILE A 18 5.95 -5.26 -11.73
C ILE A 18 6.43 -4.56 -13.01
N HIS A 19 6.20 -5.21 -14.16
CA HIS A 19 6.49 -4.61 -15.46
C HIS A 19 5.26 -3.86 -16.01
N VAL A 20 5.29 -2.53 -15.96
CA VAL A 20 4.20 -1.68 -16.46
C VAL A 20 4.27 -1.52 -17.97
N VAL A 21 3.40 -2.22 -18.69
CA VAL A 21 3.33 -2.16 -20.17
C VAL A 21 2.49 -1.01 -20.71
N ASN A 22 1.52 -0.51 -19.93
CA ASN A 22 0.70 0.65 -20.28
C ASN A 22 0.51 1.55 -19.05
N ARG A 23 1.20 2.68 -19.05
CA ARG A 23 1.18 3.65 -17.94
C ARG A 23 -0.20 4.27 -17.71
N GLN A 24 -0.99 4.48 -18.76
CA GLN A 24 -2.29 5.17 -18.66
C GLN A 24 -3.37 4.29 -18.03
N MET A 25 -3.22 2.96 -18.10
CA MET A 25 -4.14 2.01 -17.49
C MET A 25 -3.69 1.58 -16.08
N PHE A 26 -2.42 1.77 -15.75
CA PHE A 26 -1.84 1.24 -14.52
C PHE A 26 -2.27 2.07 -13.30
N LYS A 27 -2.91 1.41 -12.33
CA LYS A 27 -3.30 1.99 -11.04
C LYS A 27 -2.30 1.54 -9.96
N PRO A 28 -1.21 2.28 -9.70
CA PRO A 28 -0.11 1.81 -8.84
C PRO A 28 -0.55 1.52 -7.41
N PHE A 29 -1.36 2.41 -6.82
CA PHE A 29 -1.83 2.26 -5.45
C PHE A 29 -2.73 1.03 -5.31
N LEU A 30 -3.80 0.94 -6.12
CA LEU A 30 -4.70 -0.23 -6.14
C LEU A 30 -3.96 -1.54 -6.40
N THR A 31 -2.97 -1.55 -7.31
CA THR A 31 -2.16 -2.75 -7.59
C THR A 31 -1.41 -3.20 -6.35
N THR A 32 -0.81 -2.27 -5.59
CA THR A 32 -0.07 -2.60 -4.38
C THR A 32 -1.00 -3.10 -3.28
N ILE A 33 -2.19 -2.50 -3.14
CA ILE A 33 -3.24 -2.97 -2.21
C ILE A 33 -3.71 -4.38 -2.58
N ALA A 34 -3.89 -4.67 -3.87
CA ALA A 34 -4.22 -6.01 -4.35
C ALA A 34 -3.14 -7.03 -3.97
N LEU A 35 -1.86 -6.71 -4.20
CA LEU A 35 -0.74 -7.58 -3.83
C LEU A 35 -0.69 -7.82 -2.32
N LEU A 36 -0.86 -6.78 -1.50
CA LEU A 36 -0.89 -6.92 -0.03
C LEU A 36 -2.06 -7.80 0.43
N ARG A 37 -3.26 -7.60 -0.14
CA ARG A 37 -4.44 -8.42 0.16
C ARG A 37 -4.17 -9.90 -0.12
N GLU A 38 -3.59 -10.21 -1.28
CA GLU A 38 -3.27 -11.59 -1.64
C GLU A 38 -2.12 -12.16 -0.78
N MET A 39 -1.13 -11.36 -0.38
CA MET A 39 -0.08 -11.82 0.54
C MET A 39 -0.66 -12.20 1.91
N ILE A 40 -1.57 -11.38 2.45
CA ILE A 40 -2.29 -11.67 3.71
C ILE A 40 -3.12 -12.95 3.56
N HIS A 41 -3.77 -13.14 2.41
CA HIS A 41 -4.60 -14.32 2.14
C HIS A 41 -3.78 -15.61 2.03
N LEU A 42 -2.71 -15.58 1.24
CA LEU A 42 -1.93 -16.77 0.87
C LEU A 42 -0.98 -17.22 1.98
N TYR A 43 -0.54 -16.30 2.83
CA TYR A 43 0.46 -16.55 3.87
C TYR A 43 0.00 -16.01 5.24
N PRO A 44 -1.16 -16.45 5.76
CA PRO A 44 -1.73 -15.87 6.99
C PRO A 44 -0.86 -16.11 8.24
N ASP A 45 -0.09 -17.20 8.26
CA ASP A 45 0.79 -17.55 9.38
C ASP A 45 2.17 -16.86 9.30
N ASP A 46 2.60 -16.48 8.09
CA ASP A 46 3.92 -15.85 7.86
C ASP A 46 3.82 -14.32 7.73
N PHE A 47 2.65 -13.80 7.35
CA PHE A 47 2.44 -12.37 7.18
C PHE A 47 2.40 -11.66 8.54
N ALA A 48 3.17 -10.58 8.65
CA ALA A 48 3.14 -9.71 9.82
C ALA A 48 3.22 -8.24 9.42
N TRP A 49 2.36 -7.42 10.03
CA TRP A 49 2.55 -5.98 10.02
C TRP A 49 3.78 -5.60 10.83
N LYS A 50 4.49 -4.55 10.41
CA LYS A 50 5.51 -3.93 11.25
C LYS A 50 4.80 -3.33 12.47
N ASN A 51 5.22 -3.70 13.68
CA ASN A 51 4.74 -3.07 14.91
C ASN A 51 5.41 -1.69 15.12
N PRO A 52 4.80 -0.79 15.92
CA PRO A 52 5.46 0.42 16.38
C PRO A 52 6.79 0.11 17.10
N PRO A 53 7.76 1.05 17.14
CA PRO A 53 7.68 2.41 16.61
C PRO A 53 7.97 2.53 15.11
N TYR A 54 7.58 3.67 14.54
CA TYR A 54 7.98 4.11 13.21
C TYR A 54 8.37 5.59 13.25
N GLU A 55 9.63 5.87 12.89
CA GLU A 55 10.23 7.21 13.04
C GLU A 55 10.07 7.75 14.47
N TYR A 56 9.34 8.85 14.66
CA TYR A 56 9.11 9.49 15.95
C TYR A 56 7.72 9.17 16.55
N GLU A 57 6.99 8.21 15.97
CA GLU A 57 5.68 7.75 16.45
C GLU A 57 5.81 6.37 17.11
N TYR A 58 5.28 6.24 18.32
CA TYR A 58 5.52 5.10 19.20
C TYR A 58 4.27 4.27 19.48
N ILE A 59 3.09 4.77 19.10
CA ILE A 59 1.79 4.18 19.43
C ILE A 59 1.09 3.68 18.17
N LYS A 60 1.05 4.49 17.10
CA LYS A 60 0.29 4.15 15.89
C LYS A 60 1.00 3.10 15.04
N MET A 61 0.21 2.23 14.41
CA MET A 61 0.73 1.26 13.45
C MET A 61 1.45 1.98 12.30
N PRO A 62 2.67 1.56 11.93
CA PRO A 62 3.43 2.15 10.82
C PRO A 62 2.66 2.21 9.50
N PHE A 63 1.89 1.17 9.18
CA PHE A 63 1.04 1.16 7.98
C PHE A 63 -0.03 2.24 8.04
N ASP A 64 -0.70 2.39 9.19
CA ASP A 64 -1.79 3.34 9.37
C ASP A 64 -1.28 4.79 9.28
N ILE A 65 -0.04 5.05 9.71
CA ILE A 65 0.65 6.33 9.52
C ILE A 65 0.87 6.61 8.03
N LEU A 66 1.45 5.65 7.29
CA LEU A 66 1.76 5.81 5.86
C LEU A 66 0.49 5.93 5.00
N ALA A 67 -0.56 5.18 5.35
CA ALA A 67 -1.87 5.26 4.69
C ALA A 67 -2.66 6.50 5.12
N SER A 68 -2.23 7.20 6.17
CA SER A 68 -2.97 8.29 6.84
C SER A 68 -4.37 7.87 7.34
N ASN A 69 -4.58 6.57 7.56
CA ASN A 69 -5.84 6.01 8.06
C ASN A 69 -5.64 4.58 8.59
N ASP A 70 -6.54 4.12 9.45
CA ASP A 70 -6.54 2.76 10.00
C ASP A 70 -7.43 1.79 9.21
N TRP A 71 -8.45 2.31 8.56
CA TRP A 71 -9.48 1.51 7.91
C TRP A 71 -8.95 0.65 6.76
N LEU A 72 -7.91 1.09 6.05
CA LEU A 72 -7.37 0.33 4.92
C LEU A 72 -6.71 -0.97 5.40
N ARG A 73 -6.00 -0.92 6.52
CA ARG A 73 -5.44 -2.10 7.16
C ARG A 73 -6.55 -3.06 7.60
N GLN A 74 -7.57 -2.53 8.26
CA GLN A 74 -8.72 -3.32 8.73
C GLN A 74 -9.44 -4.01 7.56
N MET A 75 -9.65 -3.31 6.43
CA MET A 75 -10.26 -3.90 5.24
C MET A 75 -9.37 -4.96 4.58
N LEU A 76 -8.05 -4.77 4.58
CA LEU A 76 -7.07 -5.76 4.09
C LEU A 76 -7.09 -7.03 4.93
N GLU A 77 -7.09 -6.89 6.26
CA GLU A 77 -7.19 -8.00 7.22
C GLU A 77 -8.53 -8.74 7.06
N ALA A 78 -9.63 -8.01 6.81
CA ALA A 78 -10.95 -8.57 6.55
C ALA A 78 -11.13 -9.15 5.13
N GLN A 79 -10.10 -9.14 4.29
CA GLN A 79 -10.16 -9.60 2.90
C GLN A 79 -11.28 -8.94 2.07
N ALA A 80 -11.63 -7.69 2.39
CA ALA A 80 -12.71 -6.97 1.71
C ALA A 80 -12.44 -6.83 0.19
N PRO A 81 -13.49 -6.64 -0.63
CA PRO A 81 -13.31 -6.43 -2.07
C PRO A 81 -12.49 -5.18 -2.39
N LEU A 82 -11.54 -5.31 -3.32
CA LEU A 82 -10.68 -4.19 -3.75
C LEU A 82 -11.48 -3.00 -4.29
N ALA A 83 -12.62 -3.27 -4.93
CA ALA A 83 -13.51 -2.23 -5.45
C ALA A 83 -14.12 -1.37 -4.33
N GLU A 84 -14.39 -1.95 -3.15
CA GLU A 84 -14.90 -1.20 -1.99
C GLU A 84 -13.83 -0.33 -1.36
N MET A 85 -12.59 -0.85 -1.27
CA MET A 85 -11.45 -0.04 -0.83
C MET A 85 -11.23 1.13 -1.80
N GLU A 86 -11.26 0.86 -3.11
CA GLU A 86 -11.11 1.90 -4.14
C GLU A 86 -12.21 2.94 -4.09
N ALA A 87 -13.46 2.52 -3.99
CA ALA A 87 -14.61 3.42 -3.88
C ALA A 87 -14.47 4.39 -2.70
N ARG A 88 -13.74 4.04 -1.64
CA ARG A 88 -13.60 4.86 -0.44
C ARG A 88 -12.65 6.05 -0.62
N TRP A 89 -11.54 5.92 -1.36
CA TRP A 89 -10.60 7.04 -1.58
C TRP A 89 -10.88 7.85 -2.86
N LEU A 90 -11.73 7.35 -3.76
CA LEU A 90 -12.10 8.06 -4.99
C LEU A 90 -12.74 9.44 -4.73
N PRO A 91 -13.67 9.61 -3.76
CA PRO A 91 -14.21 10.93 -3.43
C PRO A 91 -13.13 11.93 -3.00
N ASP A 92 -12.25 11.53 -2.08
CA ASP A 92 -11.15 12.37 -1.60
C ASP A 92 -10.19 12.76 -2.74
N THR A 93 -9.95 11.82 -3.66
CA THR A 93 -9.13 12.07 -4.86
C THR A 93 -9.79 13.10 -5.76
N ALA A 94 -11.10 12.97 -6.03
CA ALA A 94 -11.84 13.91 -6.85
C ALA A 94 -11.93 15.30 -6.21
N GLU A 95 -12.10 15.38 -4.90
CA GLU A 95 -12.07 16.65 -4.17
C GLU A 95 -10.69 17.31 -4.29
N PHE A 96 -9.61 16.54 -4.09
CA PHE A 96 -8.26 17.07 -4.21
C PHE A 96 -7.92 17.49 -5.64
N GLU A 97 -8.47 16.81 -6.65
CA GLU A 97 -8.36 17.23 -8.05
C GLU A 97 -8.93 18.62 -8.29
N GLU A 98 -10.03 18.99 -7.65
CA GLU A 98 -10.58 20.34 -7.71
C GLU A 98 -9.73 21.35 -6.92
N ILE A 99 -9.33 20.99 -5.69
CA ILE A 99 -8.51 21.85 -4.82
C ILE A 99 -7.19 22.23 -5.49
N ARG A 100 -6.55 21.30 -6.21
CA ARG A 100 -5.23 21.55 -6.82
C ARG A 100 -5.30 22.42 -8.07
N LYS A 101 -6.45 22.54 -8.77
CA LYS A 101 -6.57 23.23 -10.06
C LYS A 101 -5.96 24.65 -10.09
N PRO A 102 -6.23 25.53 -9.11
CA PRO A 102 -5.68 26.89 -9.13
C PRO A 102 -4.16 26.95 -8.96
N PHE A 103 -3.52 25.85 -8.55
CA PHE A 103 -2.10 25.76 -8.25
C PHE A 103 -1.32 24.97 -9.33
N LEU A 104 -1.98 24.48 -10.38
CA LEU A 104 -1.33 23.78 -11.47
C LEU A 104 -0.61 24.78 -12.40
N LEU A 105 0.67 24.51 -12.67
CA LEU A 105 1.46 25.26 -13.65
C LEU A 105 1.54 24.56 -15.03
N TYR A 106 1.07 23.31 -15.10
CA TYR A 106 1.03 22.46 -16.29
C TYR A 106 -0.11 21.44 -16.17
#